data_AF-A0A2N5FI67-F1
#
_entry.id   AF-A0A2N5FI67-F1
#
_cell.length_a   1.000
_cell.length_b   1.000
_cell.length_c   1.000
_cell.angle_alpha   90.00
_cell.angle_beta   90.00
_cell.angle_gamma   90.00
#
_symmetry.space_group_name_H-M   'P 1'
#
loop_
_entity.id
_entity.type
_entity.pdbx_description
1 polymer ?
#
loop_
_entity_poly.entity_id
_entity_poly.type
_entity_poly.pdbx_seq_one_letter_code
_entity_poly.pdbx_strand_id
1 'polypeptide(L)'
;MKWSEFSIHTTQEAVEPISNILHEAGASGVVIEDQMDLLKERESVYGEIYHLNSDDYPDEGVIIKAYLPVNSFLGETVEEIKEAINNLLIHDIDLGKNDMSISEVNEEEWATAWKKYYHPVKISERFTIVPTWETYTPVHSDELIIELDPGMAFGTGTHPTTVLCIQALERSVKENDQVVDVGTGSGVLSIASAMLGAKHVAALDLDPVAVESARINTKLNKVNQTVSVSQNNLLNGVEGPVDVVVANILAEVILRFVQNANQILKQGGLFITSGIILNKKAEVKDGLIEAGFEIEETVVMEDWVAFIARKK
;
A
#
# COMPACT_ATOMS: atom_id res chain seq x y z
N MET A 1 14.66 12.94 -12.22
CA MET A 1 15.27 12.54 -13.51
C MET A 1 14.21 12.73 -14.58
N LYS A 2 14.55 13.24 -15.77
CA LYS A 2 13.56 13.37 -16.86
C LYS A 2 13.52 12.08 -17.67
N TRP A 3 12.33 11.59 -17.96
CA TRP A 3 12.09 10.39 -18.76
C TRP A 3 11.28 10.75 -19.99
N SER A 4 11.48 10.04 -21.09
CA SER A 4 10.62 10.09 -22.26
C SER A 4 9.95 8.75 -22.46
N GLU A 5 8.66 8.76 -22.74
CA GLU A 5 7.91 7.58 -23.15
C GLU A 5 7.98 7.46 -24.66
N PHE A 6 8.53 6.35 -25.14
CA PHE A 6 8.37 5.88 -26.51
C PHE A 6 7.17 4.95 -26.54
N SER A 7 6.23 5.18 -27.47
CA SER A 7 5.04 4.36 -27.63
C SER A 7 4.89 3.93 -29.09
N ILE A 8 4.56 2.67 -29.31
CA ILE A 8 4.25 2.12 -30.63
C ILE A 8 2.95 1.33 -30.63
N HIS A 9 2.06 1.66 -31.58
CA HIS A 9 0.85 0.89 -31.88
C HIS A 9 1.14 -0.14 -32.97
N THR A 10 1.04 -1.43 -32.64
CA THR A 10 1.42 -2.55 -33.51
C THR A 10 0.51 -3.78 -33.34
N THR A 11 0.90 -4.91 -33.92
CA THR A 11 0.20 -6.21 -33.84
C THR A 11 0.71 -7.05 -32.67
N GLN A 12 -0.01 -8.12 -32.32
CA GLN A 12 0.46 -9.11 -31.33
C GLN A 12 1.78 -9.77 -31.72
N GLU A 13 1.97 -10.04 -33.01
CA GLU A 13 3.14 -10.75 -33.53
C GLU A 13 4.43 -9.95 -33.32
N ALA A 14 4.34 -8.63 -33.42
CA ALA A 14 5.48 -7.74 -33.30
C ALA A 14 5.88 -7.43 -31.85
N VAL A 15 5.10 -7.86 -30.85
CA VAL A 15 5.34 -7.53 -29.43
C VAL A 15 6.72 -7.97 -28.96
N GLU A 16 7.04 -9.26 -29.06
CA GLU A 16 8.31 -9.79 -28.56
C GLU A 16 9.54 -9.18 -29.26
N PRO A 17 9.60 -9.10 -30.60
CA PRO A 17 10.71 -8.45 -31.30
C PRO A 17 10.90 -6.98 -30.91
N ILE A 18 9.80 -6.22 -30.83
CA ILE A 18 9.86 -4.79 -30.48
C ILE A 18 10.29 -4.62 -29.02
N SER A 19 9.76 -5.42 -28.10
CA SER A 19 10.19 -5.39 -26.69
C SER A 19 11.69 -5.64 -26.55
N ASN A 20 12.26 -6.58 -27.32
CA ASN A 20 13.70 -6.82 -27.32
C ASN A 20 14.50 -5.61 -27.82
N ILE A 21 14.07 -4.99 -28.93
CA ILE A 21 14.71 -3.77 -29.46
C ILE A 21 14.70 -2.65 -28.41
N LEU A 22 13.57 -2.44 -27.71
CA LEU A 22 13.44 -1.41 -26.69
C LEU A 22 14.35 -1.68 -25.48
N HIS A 23 14.51 -2.95 -25.08
CA HIS A 23 15.46 -3.34 -24.04
C HIS A 23 16.92 -3.11 -24.45
N GLU A 24 17.30 -3.48 -25.67
CA GLU A 24 18.65 -3.24 -26.21
C GLU A 24 18.99 -1.75 -26.29
N ALA A 25 17.98 -0.91 -26.57
CA ALA A 25 18.10 0.54 -26.58
C ALA A 25 18.16 1.18 -25.17
N GLY A 26 18.09 0.37 -24.11
CA GLY A 26 18.29 0.82 -22.73
C GLY A 26 17.01 1.09 -21.94
N ALA A 27 15.85 0.60 -22.38
CA ALA A 27 14.64 0.67 -21.58
C ALA A 27 14.73 -0.29 -20.36
N SER A 28 14.45 0.24 -19.17
CA SER A 28 14.43 -0.55 -17.92
C SER A 28 13.26 -1.54 -17.84
N GLY A 29 12.23 -1.35 -18.67
CA GLY A 29 11.01 -2.13 -18.72
C GLY A 29 10.13 -1.69 -19.89
N VAL A 30 9.23 -2.56 -20.31
CA VAL A 30 8.20 -2.28 -21.32
C VAL A 30 6.82 -2.51 -20.73
N VAL A 31 5.87 -1.66 -21.09
CA VAL A 31 4.45 -1.81 -20.76
C VAL A 31 3.74 -2.24 -22.03
N ILE A 32 2.90 -3.27 -21.93
CA ILE A 32 2.14 -3.83 -23.06
C ILE A 32 0.67 -3.65 -22.73
N GLU A 33 -0.02 -2.88 -23.56
CA GLU A 33 -1.46 -2.60 -23.47
C GLU A 33 -2.15 -3.31 -24.63
N ASP A 34 -2.74 -4.47 -24.34
CA ASP A 34 -3.42 -5.33 -25.30
C ASP A 34 -4.93 -5.32 -25.02
N GLN A 35 -5.74 -5.00 -26.03
CA GLN A 35 -7.20 -5.03 -25.91
C GLN A 35 -7.73 -6.40 -25.46
N MET A 36 -7.06 -7.50 -25.82
CA MET A 36 -7.44 -8.83 -25.37
C MET A 36 -7.37 -8.98 -23.84
N ASP A 37 -6.61 -8.14 -23.14
CA ASP A 37 -6.59 -8.14 -21.67
C ASP A 37 -7.90 -7.63 -21.05
N LEU A 38 -8.68 -6.80 -21.76
CA LEU A 38 -10.05 -6.42 -21.37
C LEU A 38 -11.04 -7.57 -21.53
N LEU A 39 -10.78 -8.48 -22.47
CA LEU A 39 -11.65 -9.61 -22.82
C LEU A 39 -11.29 -10.90 -22.08
N LYS A 40 -10.11 -10.96 -21.44
CA LYS A 40 -9.72 -12.10 -20.61
C LYS A 40 -10.66 -12.20 -19.43
N GLU A 41 -11.50 -13.24 -19.44
CA GLU A 41 -12.21 -13.68 -18.24
C GLU A 41 -11.17 -14.09 -17.20
N ARG A 42 -10.94 -13.20 -16.23
CA ARG A 42 -10.21 -13.53 -15.01
C ARG A 42 -11.21 -14.21 -14.09
N GLU A 43 -10.91 -15.42 -13.64
CA GLU A 43 -11.70 -16.03 -12.58
C GLU A 43 -11.67 -15.08 -11.38
N SER A 44 -12.82 -14.46 -11.11
CA SER A 44 -13.05 -13.73 -9.87
C SER A 44 -13.11 -14.77 -8.76
N VAL A 45 -11.95 -15.11 -8.19
CA VAL A 45 -11.91 -16.07 -7.09
C VAL A 45 -12.47 -15.43 -5.82
N TYR A 46 -12.40 -14.09 -5.68
CA TYR A 46 -12.69 -13.40 -4.41
C TYR A 46 -13.42 -12.04 -4.52
N GLY A 47 -14.21 -11.78 -5.56
CA GLY A 47 -15.06 -10.57 -5.62
C GLY A 47 -14.31 -9.26 -5.92
N GLU A 48 -13.09 -9.38 -6.46
CA GLU A 48 -12.32 -8.26 -7.00
C GLU A 48 -13.08 -7.64 -8.16
N ILE A 49 -13.22 -6.31 -8.15
CA ILE A 49 -13.74 -5.57 -9.28
C ILE A 49 -12.55 -5.11 -10.12
N TYR A 50 -12.21 -5.87 -11.15
CA TYR A 50 -11.26 -5.45 -12.18
C TYR A 50 -11.94 -4.41 -13.09
N HIS A 51 -12.04 -3.17 -12.65
CA HIS A 51 -12.39 -2.05 -13.53
C HIS A 51 -11.13 -1.61 -14.28
N LEU A 52 -10.72 -2.39 -15.28
CA LEU A 52 -9.83 -1.86 -16.32
C LEU A 52 -10.62 -0.78 -17.05
N ASN A 53 -10.06 0.43 -17.13
CA ASN A 53 -10.66 1.49 -17.90
C ASN A 53 -10.44 1.17 -19.38
N SER A 54 -11.51 1.08 -20.17
CA SER A 54 -11.40 0.81 -21.61
C SER A 54 -10.61 1.89 -22.35
N ASP A 55 -10.59 3.12 -21.82
CA ASP A 55 -9.85 4.24 -22.42
C ASP A 55 -8.32 4.07 -22.31
N ASP A 56 -7.84 3.18 -21.44
CA ASP A 56 -6.41 2.92 -21.22
C ASP A 56 -5.86 1.86 -22.21
N TYR A 57 -6.68 1.32 -23.13
CA TYR A 57 -6.32 0.28 -24.08
C TYR A 57 -6.67 0.68 -25.51
N PRO A 58 -5.92 0.21 -26.53
CA PRO A 58 -6.26 0.48 -27.92
C PRO A 58 -7.55 -0.24 -28.36
N ASP A 59 -8.29 0.37 -29.29
CA ASP A 59 -9.49 -0.23 -29.90
C ASP A 59 -9.20 -1.47 -30.78
N GLU A 60 -7.96 -1.61 -31.25
CA GLU A 60 -7.47 -2.74 -32.06
C GLU A 60 -5.96 -2.88 -31.88
N GLY A 61 -5.40 -4.10 -31.96
CA GLY A 61 -3.94 -4.31 -31.84
C GLY A 61 -3.39 -4.08 -30.44
N VAL A 62 -2.09 -3.77 -30.34
CA VAL A 62 -1.34 -3.65 -29.09
C VAL A 62 -0.57 -2.33 -29.07
N ILE A 63 -0.55 -1.66 -27.92
CA ILE A 63 0.36 -0.53 -27.66
C ILE A 63 1.51 -1.02 -26.77
N ILE A 64 2.74 -0.75 -27.19
CA ILE A 64 3.95 -1.05 -26.41
C ILE A 64 4.58 0.27 -26.03
N LYS A 65 4.79 0.48 -24.73
CA LYS A 65 5.44 1.68 -24.17
C LYS A 65 6.76 1.32 -23.52
N ALA A 66 7.76 2.17 -23.69
CA ALA A 66 9.05 2.06 -23.02
C ALA A 66 9.50 3.42 -22.51
N TYR A 67 10.20 3.42 -21.38
CA TYR A 67 10.69 4.65 -20.75
C TYR A 67 12.20 4.76 -20.92
N LEU A 68 12.63 5.82 -21.61
CA LEU A 68 14.03 6.11 -21.90
C LEU A 68 14.50 7.32 -21.10
N PRO A 69 15.72 7.30 -20.54
CA PRO A 69 16.25 8.45 -19.80
C PRO A 69 16.54 9.61 -20.75
N VAL A 70 16.08 10.81 -20.41
CA VAL A 70 16.37 12.01 -21.22
C VAL A 70 17.84 12.38 -21.06
N ASN A 71 18.61 12.19 -22.14
CA ASN A 71 20.02 12.55 -22.24
C ASN A 71 20.32 13.16 -23.62
N SER A 72 21.56 13.58 -23.84
CA SER A 72 22.00 14.21 -25.10
C SER A 72 21.89 13.30 -26.34
N PHE A 73 21.73 12.00 -26.16
CA PHE A 73 21.67 10.97 -27.21
C PHE A 73 20.26 10.46 -27.48
N LEU A 74 19.24 10.89 -26.72
CA LEU A 74 17.87 10.38 -26.83
C LEU A 74 17.34 10.42 -28.27
N GLY A 75 17.62 11.50 -29.01
CA GLY A 75 17.19 11.62 -30.40
C GLY A 75 17.82 10.56 -31.32
N GLU A 76 19.10 10.25 -31.12
CA GLU A 76 19.81 9.21 -31.89
C GLU A 76 19.24 7.83 -31.53
N THR A 77 19.09 7.53 -30.23
CA THR A 77 18.50 6.27 -29.76
C THR A 77 17.10 6.04 -30.31
N VAL A 78 16.27 7.08 -30.39
CA VAL A 78 14.90 6.97 -30.91
C VAL A 78 14.89 6.69 -32.42
N GLU A 79 15.79 7.29 -33.19
CA GLU A 79 15.92 6.98 -34.61
C GLU A 79 16.46 5.56 -34.84
N GLU A 80 17.43 5.10 -34.03
CA GLU A 80 17.91 3.71 -34.06
C GLU A 80 16.79 2.72 -33.75
N ILE A 81 15.96 2.99 -32.75
CA ILE A 81 14.77 2.17 -32.42
C ILE A 81 13.82 2.11 -33.61
N LYS A 82 13.47 3.27 -34.19
CA LYS A 82 12.55 3.32 -35.35
C LYS A 82 13.11 2.53 -36.54
N GLU A 83 14.40 2.66 -36.82
CA GLU A 83 15.04 1.93 -37.91
C GLU A 83 15.02 0.42 -37.65
N ALA A 84 15.40 -0.01 -36.43
CA ALA A 84 15.37 -1.41 -36.04
C ALA A 84 13.96 -2.02 -36.12
N ILE A 85 12.93 -1.29 -35.66
CA ILE A 85 11.53 -1.74 -35.75
C ILE A 85 11.11 -1.88 -37.23
N ASN A 86 11.37 -0.87 -38.07
CA ASN A 86 11.00 -0.93 -39.48
C ASN A 86 11.72 -2.07 -40.23
N ASN A 87 12.93 -2.44 -39.81
CA ASN A 87 13.67 -3.56 -40.38
C ASN A 87 13.04 -4.92 -40.07
N LEU A 88 12.13 -5.04 -39.10
CA LEU A 88 11.38 -6.27 -38.85
C LEU A 88 10.52 -6.69 -40.05
N LEU A 89 10.10 -5.75 -40.91
CA LEU A 89 9.41 -6.05 -42.17
C LEU A 89 10.26 -6.92 -43.11
N ILE A 90 11.59 -6.81 -43.04
CA ILE A 90 12.52 -7.64 -43.84
C ILE A 90 12.50 -9.10 -43.37
N HIS A 91 12.08 -9.31 -42.12
CA HIS A 91 11.93 -10.62 -41.49
C HIS A 91 10.49 -11.15 -41.56
N ASP A 92 9.66 -10.58 -42.45
CA ASP A 92 8.24 -10.94 -42.65
C ASP A 92 7.36 -10.77 -41.37
N ILE A 93 7.76 -9.91 -40.43
CA ILE A 93 6.96 -9.58 -39.23
C ILE A 93 5.98 -8.45 -39.55
N ASP A 94 4.69 -8.68 -39.33
CA ASP A 94 3.65 -7.66 -39.55
C ASP A 94 3.62 -6.63 -38.41
N LEU A 95 3.99 -5.39 -38.72
CA LEU A 95 3.98 -4.27 -37.77
C LEU A 95 2.60 -3.62 -37.60
N GLY A 96 1.62 -3.95 -38.44
CA GLY A 96 0.28 -3.37 -38.37
C GLY A 96 0.29 -1.85 -38.59
N LYS A 97 -0.28 -1.10 -37.65
CA LYS A 97 -0.35 0.37 -37.73
C LYS A 97 1.01 1.04 -37.74
N ASN A 98 1.98 0.48 -37.01
CA ASN A 98 3.34 1.00 -36.88
C ASN A 98 3.37 2.51 -36.53
N ASP A 99 2.44 2.95 -35.69
CA ASP A 99 2.34 4.36 -35.29
C ASP A 99 3.24 4.57 -34.07
N MET A 100 4.32 5.32 -34.26
CA MET A 100 5.37 5.53 -33.27
C MET A 100 5.36 6.97 -32.79
N SER A 101 5.30 7.16 -31.47
CA SER A 101 5.28 8.47 -30.84
C SER A 101 6.28 8.56 -29.69
N ILE A 102 6.71 9.79 -29.39
CA ILE A 102 7.54 10.09 -28.23
C ILE A 102 6.92 11.26 -27.47
N SER A 103 6.78 11.10 -26.17
CA SER A 103 6.32 12.15 -25.26
C SER A 103 7.30 12.31 -24.10
N GLU A 104 7.47 13.53 -23.61
CA GLU A 104 8.21 13.76 -22.37
C GLU A 104 7.28 13.39 -21.20
N VAL A 105 7.74 12.49 -20.33
CA VAL A 105 7.01 12.13 -19.12
C VAL A 105 7.65 12.85 -17.95
N ASN A 106 6.87 13.73 -17.33
CA ASN A 106 7.31 14.37 -16.11
C ASN A 106 7.21 13.36 -14.96
N GLU A 107 8.31 13.14 -14.23
CA GLU A 107 8.39 12.20 -13.10
C GLU A 107 7.32 12.49 -12.03
N GLU A 108 6.92 13.76 -11.88
CA GLU A 108 5.83 14.20 -11.00
C GLU A 108 4.44 13.68 -11.44
N GLU A 109 4.18 13.59 -12.75
CA GLU A 109 2.92 13.06 -13.28
C GLU A 109 2.86 11.53 -13.16
N TRP A 110 3.98 10.83 -13.37
CA TRP A 110 4.09 9.39 -13.13
C TRP A 110 3.88 9.04 -11.65
N ALA A 111 4.55 9.77 -10.75
CA ALA A 111 4.44 9.58 -9.31
C ALA A 111 3.02 9.87 -8.75
N THR A 112 2.15 10.51 -9.55
CA THR A 112 0.77 10.82 -9.16
C THR A 112 -0.28 10.06 -9.96
N ALA A 113 0.08 9.31 -11.00
CA ALA A 113 -0.86 8.56 -11.84
C ALA A 113 -1.71 7.55 -11.03
N TRP A 114 -1.11 6.88 -10.04
CA TRP A 114 -1.82 5.97 -9.15
C TRP A 114 -2.93 6.66 -8.32
N LYS A 115 -2.83 7.98 -8.08
CA LYS A 115 -3.83 8.74 -7.32
C LYS A 115 -5.20 8.74 -7.98
N LYS A 116 -5.27 8.59 -9.32
CA LYS A 116 -6.53 8.52 -10.07
C LYS A 116 -7.35 7.27 -9.77
N TYR A 117 -6.68 6.18 -9.38
CA TYR A 117 -7.32 4.89 -9.07
C TYR A 117 -7.49 4.68 -7.56
N TYR A 118 -7.04 5.64 -6.74
CA TYR A 118 -7.12 5.57 -5.30
C TYR A 118 -8.33 6.37 -4.82
N HIS A 119 -9.42 5.66 -4.52
CA HIS A 119 -10.71 6.23 -4.11
C HIS A 119 -10.99 5.98 -2.63
N PRO A 120 -12.00 6.66 -2.03
CA PRO A 120 -12.46 6.36 -0.68
C PRO A 120 -12.82 4.88 -0.50
N VAL A 121 -12.32 4.26 0.57
CA VAL A 121 -12.58 2.85 0.89
C VAL A 121 -13.15 2.73 2.29
N LYS A 122 -14.32 2.10 2.40
CA LYS A 122 -14.91 1.72 3.69
C LYS A 122 -14.16 0.53 4.26
N ILE A 123 -13.57 0.71 5.44
CA ILE A 123 -12.68 -0.27 6.10
C ILE A 123 -13.42 -1.10 7.13
N SER A 124 -14.38 -0.50 7.82
CA SER A 124 -15.13 -1.15 8.89
C SER A 124 -16.54 -0.59 8.98
N GLU A 125 -17.28 -0.91 10.05
CA GLU A 125 -18.64 -0.39 10.24
C GLU A 125 -18.65 1.14 10.24
N ARG A 126 -17.73 1.75 11.00
CA ARG A 126 -17.61 3.20 11.14
C ARG A 126 -16.47 3.84 10.36
N PHE A 127 -15.38 3.14 10.02
CA PHE A 127 -14.22 3.78 9.39
C PHE A 127 -14.25 3.77 7.87
N THR A 128 -13.93 4.92 7.29
CA THR A 128 -13.65 5.10 5.86
C THR A 128 -12.33 5.84 5.69
N ILE A 129 -11.46 5.32 4.83
CA ILE A 129 -10.19 5.97 4.50
C ILE A 129 -10.38 6.76 3.21
N VAL A 130 -10.04 8.04 3.27
CA VAL A 130 -10.24 9.00 2.18
C VAL A 130 -8.89 9.58 1.76
N PRO A 131 -8.54 9.52 0.47
CA PRO A 131 -7.37 10.21 -0.04
C PRO A 131 -7.51 11.72 0.09
N THR A 132 -6.43 12.44 0.41
CA THR A 132 -6.48 13.91 0.64
C THR A 132 -6.93 14.75 -0.56
N TRP A 133 -6.88 14.19 -1.77
CA TRP A 133 -7.29 14.85 -3.02
C TRP A 133 -8.74 14.56 -3.43
N GLU A 134 -9.42 13.65 -2.73
CA GLU A 134 -10.82 13.29 -3.00
C GLU A 134 -11.76 14.06 -2.08
N THR A 135 -12.89 14.52 -2.62
CA THR A 135 -13.96 15.10 -1.82
C THR A 135 -14.96 14.01 -1.47
N TYR A 136 -15.01 13.61 -0.20
CA TYR A 136 -15.94 12.58 0.27
C TYR A 136 -16.96 13.17 1.24
N THR A 137 -18.23 12.79 1.06
CA THR A 137 -19.31 13.13 2.00
C THR A 137 -19.67 11.87 2.79
N PRO A 138 -19.58 11.89 4.13
CA PRO A 138 -19.95 10.74 4.94
C PRO A 138 -21.40 10.31 4.67
N VAL A 139 -21.60 9.01 4.55
CA VAL A 139 -22.91 8.37 4.32
C VAL A 139 -23.73 8.34 5.61
N HIS A 140 -23.05 8.22 6.75
CA HIS A 140 -23.68 8.20 8.07
C HIS A 140 -23.06 9.21 9.04
N SER A 141 -23.83 9.68 10.03
CA SER A 141 -23.38 10.70 10.97
C SER A 141 -22.32 10.23 11.97
N ASP A 142 -22.22 8.92 12.17
CA ASP A 142 -21.29 8.25 13.09
C ASP A 142 -20.06 7.66 12.39
N GLU A 143 -19.94 7.90 11.07
CA GLU A 143 -18.79 7.54 10.25
C GLU A 143 -17.55 8.35 10.64
N LEU A 144 -16.44 7.64 10.84
CA LEU A 144 -15.12 8.17 11.16
C LEU A 144 -14.28 8.17 9.89
N ILE A 145 -13.99 9.36 9.38
CA ILE A 145 -13.20 9.55 8.17
C ILE A 145 -11.74 9.73 8.57
N ILE A 146 -10.87 8.86 8.05
CA ILE A 146 -9.42 9.01 8.15
C ILE A 146 -8.90 9.51 6.80
N GLU A 147 -8.45 10.76 6.78
CA GLU A 147 -7.81 11.35 5.60
C GLU A 147 -6.34 10.94 5.57
N LEU A 148 -5.86 10.35 4.47
CA LEU A 148 -4.45 9.98 4.33
C LEU A 148 -3.88 10.50 3.02
N ASP A 149 -2.65 10.99 3.11
CA ASP A 149 -1.75 11.05 1.95
C ASP A 149 -0.78 9.88 2.08
N PRO A 150 -0.95 8.81 1.28
CA PRO A 150 -0.06 7.65 1.35
C PRO A 150 1.41 8.00 1.12
N GLY A 151 1.71 9.10 0.40
CA GLY A 151 3.08 9.55 0.16
C GLY A 151 4.04 8.42 -0.19
N MET A 152 5.21 8.38 0.45
CA MET A 152 6.18 7.26 0.36
C MET A 152 6.16 6.32 1.57
N ALA A 153 5.29 6.53 2.56
CA ALA A 153 5.31 5.77 3.81
C ALA A 153 4.39 4.54 3.71
N PHE A 154 4.78 3.44 4.37
CA PHE A 154 3.95 2.24 4.45
C PHE A 154 2.66 2.51 5.25
N GLY A 155 1.56 1.87 4.86
CA GLY A 155 0.25 2.04 5.51
C GLY A 155 -0.69 2.95 4.73
N THR A 156 -1.00 2.59 3.48
CA THR A 156 -1.99 3.28 2.63
C THR A 156 -3.37 3.36 3.30
N GLY A 157 -3.66 2.40 4.18
CA GLY A 157 -4.94 2.27 4.88
C GLY A 157 -5.77 1.08 4.43
N THR A 158 -5.61 0.68 3.17
CA THR A 158 -6.49 -0.29 2.49
C THR A 158 -5.94 -1.71 2.45
N HIS A 159 -4.66 -1.91 2.80
CA HIS A 159 -4.05 -3.23 2.83
C HIS A 159 -4.77 -4.15 3.85
N PRO A 160 -4.93 -5.46 3.57
CA PRO A 160 -5.68 -6.36 4.43
C PRO A 160 -5.30 -6.33 5.92
N THR A 161 -4.00 -6.26 6.21
CA THR A 161 -3.51 -6.21 7.60
C THR A 161 -3.92 -4.92 8.32
N THR A 162 -3.99 -3.79 7.61
CA THR A 162 -4.45 -2.52 8.18
C THR A 162 -5.94 -2.56 8.44
N VAL A 163 -6.72 -3.12 7.52
CA VAL A 163 -8.17 -3.32 7.67
C VAL A 163 -8.45 -4.18 8.91
N LEU A 164 -7.76 -5.31 9.05
CA LEU A 164 -7.88 -6.21 10.20
C LEU A 164 -7.56 -5.49 11.52
N CYS A 165 -6.48 -4.70 11.56
CA CYS A 165 -6.12 -3.93 12.76
C CYS A 165 -7.14 -2.85 13.10
N ILE A 166 -7.65 -2.08 12.12
CA ILE A 166 -8.66 -1.05 12.37
C ILE A 166 -9.96 -1.67 12.89
N GLN A 167 -10.41 -2.77 12.28
CA GLN A 167 -11.59 -3.51 12.74
C GLN A 167 -11.40 -4.06 14.17
N ALA A 168 -10.19 -4.55 14.50
CA ALA A 168 -9.87 -5.01 15.85
C ALA A 168 -9.86 -3.84 16.85
N LEU A 169 -9.27 -2.69 16.49
CA LEU A 169 -9.23 -1.49 17.31
C LEU A 169 -10.64 -0.98 17.58
N GLU A 170 -11.52 -0.92 16.58
CA GLU A 170 -12.91 -0.47 16.72
C GLU A 170 -13.70 -1.30 17.75
N ARG A 171 -13.41 -2.60 17.87
CA ARG A 171 -14.04 -3.49 18.88
C ARG A 171 -13.38 -3.39 20.26
N SER A 172 -12.15 -2.89 20.33
CA SER A 172 -11.27 -3.08 21.49
C SER A 172 -11.00 -1.79 22.26
N VAL A 173 -10.72 -0.70 21.54
CA VAL A 173 -10.36 0.60 22.13
C VAL A 173 -11.60 1.25 22.71
N LYS A 174 -11.45 1.74 23.95
CA LYS A 174 -12.49 2.42 24.70
C LYS A 174 -12.09 3.87 24.97
N GLU A 175 -13.09 4.66 25.34
CA GLU A 175 -12.87 6.02 25.76
C GLU A 175 -11.89 6.06 26.94
N ASN A 176 -10.89 6.92 26.84
CA ASN A 176 -9.81 7.13 27.79
C ASN A 176 -8.67 6.10 27.82
N ASP A 177 -8.64 5.13 26.90
CA ASP A 177 -7.54 4.16 26.83
C ASP A 177 -6.18 4.83 26.55
N GLN A 178 -5.12 4.24 27.10
CA GLN A 178 -3.73 4.50 26.70
C GLN A 178 -3.32 3.47 25.65
N VAL A 179 -2.95 3.92 24.45
CA VAL A 179 -2.61 3.06 23.32
C VAL A 179 -1.16 3.26 22.91
N VAL A 180 -0.47 2.17 22.55
CA VAL A 180 0.86 2.23 21.93
C VAL A 180 0.79 1.55 20.57
N ASP A 181 1.18 2.27 19.52
CA ASP A 181 1.24 1.79 18.14
C ASP A 181 2.70 1.60 17.74
N VAL A 182 3.11 0.34 17.54
CA VAL A 182 4.49 -0.05 17.25
C VAL A 182 4.64 -0.35 15.75
N GLY A 183 5.53 0.40 15.10
CA GLY A 183 5.65 0.39 13.64
C GLY A 183 4.52 1.19 12.99
N THR A 184 4.33 2.43 13.45
CA THR A 184 3.14 3.24 13.12
C THR A 184 3.03 3.57 11.62
N GLY A 185 4.14 3.57 10.87
CA GLY A 185 4.12 3.86 9.44
C GLY A 185 3.50 5.23 9.13
N SER A 186 2.44 5.24 8.34
CA SER A 186 1.64 6.44 8.03
C SER A 186 0.89 7.04 9.22
N GLY A 187 0.83 6.36 10.37
CA GLY A 187 0.07 6.78 11.55
C GLY A 187 -1.40 6.35 11.54
N VAL A 188 -1.85 5.58 10.54
CA VAL A 188 -3.27 5.24 10.35
C VAL A 188 -3.91 4.56 11.57
N LEU A 189 -3.23 3.61 12.20
CA LEU A 189 -3.75 2.90 13.38
C LEU A 189 -3.80 3.80 14.61
N SER A 190 -2.82 4.70 14.73
CA SER A 190 -2.79 5.72 15.77
C SER A 190 -3.93 6.73 15.63
N ILE A 191 -4.23 7.15 14.39
CA ILE A 191 -5.35 8.05 14.10
C ILE A 191 -6.68 7.37 14.42
N ALA A 192 -6.87 6.12 13.97
CA ALA A 192 -8.07 5.34 14.28
C ALA A 192 -8.28 5.21 15.80
N SER A 193 -7.22 4.89 16.54
CA SER A 193 -7.27 4.78 18.00
C SER A 193 -7.68 6.10 18.68
N ALA A 194 -7.14 7.23 18.21
CA ALA A 194 -7.52 8.54 18.74
C ALA A 194 -8.97 8.91 18.41
N MET A 195 -9.46 8.59 17.21
CA MET A 195 -10.87 8.82 16.80
C MET A 195 -11.87 7.94 17.57
N LEU A 196 -11.43 6.77 18.05
CA LEU A 196 -12.22 5.90 18.94
C LEU A 196 -12.29 6.41 20.39
N GLY A 197 -11.59 7.50 20.72
CA GLY A 197 -11.64 8.14 22.03
C GLY A 197 -10.52 7.74 22.98
N ALA A 198 -9.43 7.14 22.47
CA ALA A 198 -8.22 6.95 23.28
C ALA A 198 -7.77 8.29 23.89
N LYS A 199 -7.39 8.28 25.16
CA LYS A 199 -6.89 9.49 25.84
C LYS A 199 -5.50 9.88 25.36
N HIS A 200 -4.68 8.88 25.05
CA HIS A 200 -3.34 9.09 24.53
C HIS A 200 -2.92 7.93 23.64
N VAL A 201 -2.24 8.25 22.55
CA VAL A 201 -1.64 7.26 21.65
C VAL A 201 -0.16 7.57 21.47
N ALA A 202 0.72 6.64 21.83
CA ALA A 202 2.15 6.71 21.53
C ALA A 202 2.42 5.98 20.21
N ALA A 203 2.73 6.74 19.16
CA ALA A 203 3.00 6.25 17.82
C ALA A 203 4.51 6.16 17.59
N LEU A 204 5.03 4.95 17.40
CA LEU A 204 6.46 4.65 17.43
C LEU A 204 6.89 4.04 16.09
N ASP A 205 7.95 4.58 15.48
CA ASP A 205 8.58 3.96 14.32
C ASP A 205 10.12 4.09 14.35
N LEU A 206 10.81 3.15 13.73
CA LEU A 206 12.27 3.19 13.60
C LEU A 206 12.70 4.16 12.49
N ASP A 207 11.90 4.25 11.43
CA ASP A 207 12.20 5.04 10.24
C ASP A 207 11.79 6.52 10.43
N PRO A 208 12.73 7.49 10.36
CA PRO A 208 12.38 8.90 10.46
C PRO A 208 11.42 9.39 9.37
N VAL A 209 11.35 8.75 8.20
CA VAL A 209 10.40 9.07 7.13
C VAL A 209 8.97 8.71 7.55
N ALA A 210 8.78 7.53 8.16
CA ALA A 210 7.49 7.11 8.71
C ALA A 210 7.06 8.03 9.87
N VAL A 211 7.98 8.37 10.77
CA VAL A 211 7.73 9.32 11.86
C VAL A 211 7.21 10.67 11.35
N GLU A 212 7.81 11.21 10.29
CA GLU A 212 7.34 12.48 9.73
C GLU A 212 5.99 12.33 9.01
N SER A 213 5.77 11.23 8.29
CA SER A 213 4.48 10.91 7.67
C SER A 213 3.35 10.84 8.71
N ALA A 214 3.55 10.10 9.80
CA ALA A 214 2.58 10.01 10.89
C ALA A 214 2.31 11.36 11.55
N ARG A 215 3.30 12.25 11.71
CA ARG A 215 3.09 13.62 12.21
C ARG A 215 2.23 14.47 11.29
N ILE A 216 2.42 14.35 9.98
CA ILE A 216 1.63 15.08 8.99
C ILE A 216 0.18 14.55 9.02
N ASN A 217 0.00 13.23 8.95
CA ASN A 217 -1.32 12.62 8.92
C ASN A 217 -2.12 12.83 10.23
N THR A 218 -1.47 12.80 11.38
CA THR A 218 -2.14 13.10 12.67
C THR A 218 -2.62 14.56 12.76
N LYS A 219 -1.87 15.51 12.18
CA LYS A 219 -2.30 16.92 12.08
C LYS A 219 -3.45 17.09 11.10
N LEU A 220 -3.36 16.44 9.94
CA LEU A 220 -4.41 16.44 8.92
C LEU A 220 -5.76 15.98 9.52
N ASN A 221 -5.71 14.88 10.27
CA ASN A 221 -6.88 14.31 10.96
C ASN A 221 -7.22 15.00 12.29
N LYS A 222 -6.51 16.06 12.67
CA LYS A 222 -6.76 16.87 13.89
C LYS A 222 -6.69 16.07 15.20
N VAL A 223 -5.91 14.99 15.23
CA VAL A 223 -5.69 14.13 16.40
C VAL A 223 -4.29 14.30 17.02
N ASN A 224 -3.49 15.24 16.52
CA ASN A 224 -2.12 15.49 16.94
C ASN A 224 -1.94 15.99 18.39
N GLN A 225 -3.03 16.26 19.12
CA GLN A 225 -2.98 16.52 20.57
C GLN A 225 -3.12 15.22 21.39
N THR A 226 -3.74 14.20 20.79
CA THR A 226 -3.94 12.88 21.40
C THR A 226 -2.79 11.93 21.06
N VAL A 227 -2.27 12.04 19.83
CA VAL A 227 -1.21 11.17 19.29
C VAL A 227 0.16 11.85 19.42
N SER A 228 1.06 11.23 20.19
CA SER A 228 2.49 11.59 20.24
C SER A 228 3.29 10.68 19.32
N VAL A 229 3.96 11.28 18.33
CA VAL A 229 4.77 10.54 17.35
C VAL A 229 6.26 10.72 17.63
N SER A 230 6.98 9.61 17.83
CA SER A 230 8.42 9.63 18.08
C SER A 230 9.15 8.50 17.36
N GLN A 231 10.42 8.75 17.06
CA GLN A 231 11.31 7.71 16.56
C GLN A 231 11.69 6.78 17.71
N ASN A 232 11.46 5.48 17.57
CA ASN A 232 11.83 4.49 18.56
C ASN A 232 12.06 3.10 17.95
N ASN A 233 12.82 2.26 18.64
CA ASN A 233 12.98 0.86 18.29
C ASN A 233 12.03 0.01 19.15
N LEU A 234 10.91 -0.41 18.56
CA LEU A 234 9.88 -1.19 19.21
C LEU A 234 9.41 -0.50 20.51
N LEU A 235 9.44 -1.21 21.64
CA LEU A 235 9.01 -0.71 22.95
C LEU A 235 10.18 -0.23 23.84
N ASN A 236 11.35 0.06 23.27
CA ASN A 236 12.50 0.48 24.07
C ASN A 236 12.18 1.78 24.85
N GLY A 237 12.40 1.77 26.16
CA GLY A 237 12.12 2.91 27.03
C GLY A 237 10.63 3.28 27.18
N VAL A 238 9.72 2.45 26.68
CA VAL A 238 8.27 2.66 26.86
C VAL A 238 7.87 2.10 28.22
N GLU A 239 7.34 2.97 29.07
CA GLU A 239 6.83 2.58 30.39
C GLU A 239 5.31 2.37 30.34
N GLY A 240 4.86 1.33 31.04
CA GLY A 240 3.45 1.04 31.23
C GLY A 240 2.88 1.63 32.54
N PRO A 241 1.63 1.31 32.89
CA PRO A 241 0.80 0.33 32.20
C PRO A 241 -0.16 0.97 31.17
N VAL A 242 -0.25 0.38 29.98
CA VAL A 242 -1.14 0.81 28.88
C VAL A 242 -2.31 -0.16 28.68
N ASP A 243 -3.36 0.29 28.04
CA ASP A 243 -4.60 -0.49 27.83
C ASP A 243 -4.50 -1.36 26.58
N VAL A 244 -3.94 -0.80 25.49
CA VAL A 244 -3.80 -1.49 24.21
C VAL A 244 -2.41 -1.26 23.62
N VAL A 245 -1.79 -2.33 23.13
CA VAL A 245 -0.65 -2.26 22.20
C VAL A 245 -1.16 -2.75 20.85
N VAL A 246 -0.85 -2.03 19.79
CA VAL A 246 -1.13 -2.45 18.41
C VAL A 246 0.16 -2.48 17.59
N ALA A 247 0.33 -3.50 16.75
CA ALA A 247 1.50 -3.62 15.89
C ALA A 247 1.15 -4.35 14.58
N ASN A 248 1.24 -3.64 13.45
CA ASN A 248 1.06 -4.19 12.10
C ASN A 248 2.42 -4.27 11.40
N ILE A 249 3.18 -5.32 11.72
CA ILE A 249 4.58 -5.50 11.30
C ILE A 249 4.87 -7.00 11.11
N LEU A 250 6.05 -7.33 10.58
CA LEU A 250 6.41 -8.71 10.26
C LEU A 250 6.40 -9.63 11.50
N ALA A 251 5.98 -10.88 11.30
CA ALA A 251 5.89 -11.93 12.32
C ALA A 251 7.17 -12.07 13.16
N GLU A 252 8.33 -12.09 12.51
CA GLU A 252 9.65 -12.22 13.16
C GLU A 252 9.95 -11.04 14.07
N VAL A 253 9.43 -9.85 13.74
CA VAL A 253 9.62 -8.65 14.57
C VAL A 253 8.67 -8.67 15.76
N ILE A 254 7.41 -9.11 15.57
CA ILE A 254 6.43 -9.29 16.65
C ILE A 254 6.99 -10.18 17.76
N LEU A 255 7.54 -11.33 17.38
CA LEU A 255 8.11 -12.31 18.31
C LEU A 255 9.29 -11.75 19.13
N ARG A 256 9.99 -10.71 18.64
CA ARG A 256 11.13 -10.10 19.36
C ARG A 256 10.71 -9.24 20.55
N PHE A 257 9.51 -8.69 20.56
CA PHE A 257 9.06 -7.80 21.65
C PHE A 257 7.75 -8.23 22.32
N VAL A 258 7.19 -9.39 21.96
CA VAL A 258 5.94 -9.90 22.55
C VAL A 258 5.99 -9.93 24.09
N GLN A 259 7.14 -10.28 24.68
CA GLN A 259 7.35 -10.25 26.13
C GLN A 259 7.30 -8.82 26.69
N ASN A 260 7.90 -7.85 26.00
CA ASN A 260 7.84 -6.44 26.39
C ASN A 260 6.42 -5.88 26.26
N ALA A 261 5.68 -6.26 25.21
CA ALA A 261 4.28 -5.89 25.05
C ALA A 261 3.45 -6.39 26.23
N ASN A 262 3.65 -7.65 26.67
CA ASN A 262 3.00 -8.17 27.86
C ASN A 262 3.36 -7.34 29.11
N GLN A 263 4.65 -7.03 29.32
CA GLN A 263 5.10 -6.30 30.51
C GLN A 263 4.45 -4.92 30.66
N ILE A 264 4.30 -4.17 29.57
CA ILE A 264 3.74 -2.81 29.62
C ILE A 264 2.21 -2.78 29.63
N LEU A 265 1.53 -3.88 29.31
CA LEU A 265 0.06 -3.92 29.33
C LEU A 265 -0.47 -4.01 30.76
N LYS A 266 -1.62 -3.37 31.01
CA LYS A 266 -2.44 -3.59 32.21
C LYS A 266 -2.92 -5.03 32.27
N GLN A 267 -3.32 -5.45 33.47
CA GLN A 267 -4.05 -6.70 33.62
C GLN A 267 -5.33 -6.67 32.77
N GLY A 268 -5.51 -7.65 31.88
CA GLY A 268 -6.61 -7.65 30.92
C GLY A 268 -6.46 -6.68 29.75
N GLY A 269 -5.33 -5.98 29.61
CA GLY A 269 -5.00 -5.18 28.43
C GLY A 269 -4.81 -6.03 27.18
N LEU A 270 -4.90 -5.40 26.00
CA LEU A 270 -4.92 -6.08 24.72
C LEU A 270 -3.65 -5.83 23.91
N PHE A 271 -3.14 -6.88 23.28
CA PHE A 271 -2.17 -6.80 22.21
C PHE A 271 -2.85 -7.21 20.90
N ILE A 272 -3.00 -6.24 20.00
CA ILE A 272 -3.56 -6.43 18.66
C ILE A 272 -2.38 -6.48 17.69
N THR A 273 -2.27 -7.54 16.90
CA THR A 273 -1.14 -7.65 15.97
C THR A 273 -1.54 -8.27 14.63
N SER A 274 -1.01 -7.72 13.54
CA SER A 274 -1.14 -8.21 12.16
C SER A 274 0.17 -7.99 11.40
N GLY A 275 0.17 -8.10 10.07
CA GLY A 275 1.40 -8.20 9.26
C GLY A 275 1.93 -9.63 9.19
N ILE A 276 1.07 -10.60 9.54
CA ILE A 276 1.41 -12.01 9.68
C ILE A 276 0.82 -12.77 8.50
N ILE A 277 1.67 -13.37 7.68
CA ILE A 277 1.22 -14.28 6.62
C ILE A 277 0.66 -15.58 7.23
N LEU A 278 -0.29 -16.22 6.54
CA LEU A 278 -1.02 -17.40 7.04
C LEU A 278 -0.09 -18.53 7.49
N ASN A 279 1.02 -18.74 6.77
CA ASN A 279 2.03 -19.76 7.10
C ASN A 279 2.77 -19.50 8.43
N LYS A 280 2.79 -18.26 8.91
CA LYS A 280 3.43 -17.84 10.17
C LYS A 280 2.46 -17.78 11.35
N LYS A 281 1.18 -18.07 11.12
CA LYS A 281 0.10 -18.03 12.12
C LYS A 281 0.42 -18.83 13.38
N ALA A 282 0.84 -20.08 13.23
CA ALA A 282 1.12 -20.96 14.38
C ALA A 282 2.29 -20.45 15.22
N GLU A 283 3.38 -20.05 14.56
CA GLU A 283 4.59 -19.53 15.20
C GLU A 283 4.28 -18.29 16.06
N VAL A 284 3.52 -17.32 15.53
CA VAL A 284 3.15 -16.11 16.28
C VAL A 284 2.16 -16.43 17.41
N LYS A 285 1.20 -17.32 17.17
CA LYS A 285 0.23 -17.74 18.19
C LYS A 285 0.94 -18.37 19.39
N ASP A 286 1.88 -19.26 19.15
CA ASP A 286 2.61 -19.95 20.21
C ASP A 286 3.49 -18.96 20.99
N GLY A 287 4.18 -18.04 20.31
CA GLY A 287 4.96 -16.98 20.95
C GLY A 287 4.12 -16.03 21.82
N LEU A 288 2.88 -15.72 21.42
CA LEU A 288 1.93 -14.96 22.24
C LEU A 288 1.55 -15.73 23.51
N ILE A 289 1.23 -17.02 23.39
CA ILE A 289 0.85 -17.87 24.54
C ILE A 289 2.02 -18.01 25.51
N GLU A 290 3.24 -18.27 25.01
CA GLU A 290 4.46 -18.35 25.81
C GLU A 290 4.79 -17.04 26.54
N ALA A 291 4.41 -15.90 25.96
CA ALA A 291 4.52 -14.59 26.60
C ALA A 291 3.41 -14.27 27.60
N GLY A 292 2.53 -15.23 27.90
CA GLY A 292 1.48 -15.07 28.92
C GLY A 292 0.22 -14.38 28.41
N PHE A 293 -0.02 -14.37 27.10
CA PHE A 293 -1.29 -13.92 26.54
C PHE A 293 -2.31 -15.05 26.40
N GLU A 294 -3.59 -14.67 26.47
CA GLU A 294 -4.72 -15.45 26.00
C GLU A 294 -5.13 -14.97 24.61
N ILE A 295 -5.28 -15.87 23.64
CA ILE A 295 -5.78 -15.49 22.32
C ILE A 295 -7.31 -15.39 22.40
N GLU A 296 -7.83 -14.17 22.32
CA GLU A 296 -9.28 -13.94 22.32
C GLU A 296 -9.88 -14.19 20.94
N GLU A 297 -9.21 -13.66 19.92
CA GLU A 297 -9.70 -13.72 18.55
C GLU A 297 -8.52 -13.94 17.60
N THR A 298 -8.80 -14.68 16.53
CA THR A 298 -7.90 -14.82 15.38
C THR A 298 -8.70 -14.59 14.13
N VAL A 299 -8.40 -13.49 13.42
CA VAL A 299 -9.09 -13.12 12.20
C VAL A 299 -8.15 -13.37 11.03
N VAL A 300 -8.69 -13.90 9.94
CA VAL A 300 -7.95 -14.14 8.70
C VAL A 300 -8.68 -13.42 7.57
N MET A 301 -7.93 -12.66 6.78
CA MET A 301 -8.43 -12.04 5.56
C MET A 301 -7.39 -12.25 4.47
N GLU A 302 -7.82 -12.92 3.40
CA GLU A 302 -6.90 -13.42 2.36
C GLU A 302 -5.79 -14.28 3.01
N ASP A 303 -4.53 -13.99 2.68
CA ASP A 303 -3.35 -14.66 3.24
C ASP A 303 -2.83 -14.02 4.53
N TRP A 304 -3.55 -13.07 5.11
CA TRP A 304 -3.12 -12.30 6.27
C TRP A 304 -3.90 -12.65 7.53
N VAL A 305 -3.19 -12.61 8.66
CA VAL A 305 -3.72 -12.96 9.98
C VAL A 305 -3.60 -11.77 10.91
N ALA A 306 -4.62 -11.59 11.75
CA ALA A 306 -4.57 -10.73 12.92
C ALA A 306 -4.95 -11.50 14.19
N PHE A 307 -4.28 -11.17 15.29
CA PHE A 307 -4.60 -11.67 16.63
C PHE A 307 -5.06 -10.53 17.52
N ILE A 308 -6.09 -10.80 18.32
CA ILE A 308 -6.42 -10.02 19.51
C ILE A 308 -6.07 -10.90 20.70
N ALA A 309 -5.04 -10.49 21.45
CA ALA A 309 -4.49 -11.26 22.55
C ALA A 309 -4.61 -10.47 23.86
N ARG A 310 -5.18 -11.07 24.91
CA ARG A 310 -5.38 -10.43 26.22
C ARG A 310 -4.30 -10.84 27.21
N LYS A 311 -3.77 -9.89 27.97
CA LYS A 311 -2.86 -10.18 29.09
C LYS A 311 -3.61 -10.85 30.24
N LYS A 312 -3.14 -12.06 30.63
CA LYS A 312 -3.63 -12.85 31.76
C LYS A 312 -3.13 -12.40 33.10
#